data_AF-A0A954L8D4-F1
#
_entry.id   AF-A0A954L8D4-F1
#
_cell.length_a   1.000
_cell.length_b   1.000
_cell.length_c   1.000
_cell.angle_alpha   90.00
_cell.angle_beta   90.00
_cell.angle_gamma   90.00
#
_symmetry.space_group_name_H-M   'P 1'
#
loop_
_entity.id
_entity.type
_entity.pdbx_description
1 polymer ?
#
loop_
_entity_poly.entity_id
_entity_poly.type
_entity_poly.pdbx_seq_one_letter_code
_entity_poly.pdbx_strand_id
1 'polypeptide(L)'
;MIQLRVSSIRLPVGQPEAELSRVVAARTGIAEADFRAFRILRKSLDARQRDRLQFVYSVVLSVDTWNPRRSRGSEGVTIEAWEAQPFEDATPGTSPMPQRPVVVGSGPAGLLAGYYLALKGYRPLILERGQCVRDRVPAIRQFDAGGAHDPENNYLFGE
;
A
#
# COMPACT_ATOMS: atom_id res chain seq x y z
N MET A 1 14.38 -20.58 -4.54
CA MET A 1 14.59 -19.17 -4.16
C MET A 1 13.76 -18.91 -2.91
N ILE A 2 14.41 -18.46 -1.84
CA ILE A 2 13.79 -18.21 -0.53
C ILE A 2 13.53 -16.72 -0.41
N GLN A 3 12.35 -16.34 0.03
CA GLN A 3 12.04 -14.95 0.36
C GLN A 3 12.18 -14.74 1.87
N LEU A 4 12.82 -13.64 2.25
CA LEU A 4 13.09 -13.25 3.62
C LEU A 4 12.51 -11.88 3.88
N ARG A 5 11.77 -11.71 4.98
CA ARG A 5 11.42 -10.40 5.49
C ARG A 5 12.52 -9.98 6.46
N VAL A 6 13.12 -8.83 6.18
CA VAL A 6 14.11 -8.19 7.04
C VAL A 6 13.50 -6.92 7.61
N SER A 7 13.35 -6.86 8.93
CA SER A 7 12.67 -5.76 9.62
C SER A 7 13.61 -5.00 10.56
N SER A 8 13.19 -3.79 10.95
CA SER A 8 13.94 -2.90 11.86
C SER A 8 15.25 -2.35 11.26
N ILE A 9 15.33 -2.23 9.93
CA ILE A 9 16.46 -1.59 9.27
C ILE A 9 16.31 -0.08 9.42
N ARG A 10 17.30 0.58 10.02
CA ARG A 10 17.26 2.01 10.32
C ARG A 10 18.20 2.78 9.41
N LEU A 11 17.72 3.88 8.86
CA LEU A 11 18.49 4.81 8.05
C LEU A 11 18.21 6.25 8.51
N PRO A 12 19.21 7.08 8.83
CA PRO A 12 19.02 8.51 9.05
C PRO A 12 18.28 9.16 7.86
N VAL A 13 17.41 10.12 8.14
CA VAL A 13 16.60 10.77 7.08
C VAL A 13 17.43 11.50 6.02
N GLY A 14 18.63 11.94 6.35
CA GLY A 14 19.55 12.60 5.42
C GLY A 14 20.35 11.64 4.54
N GLN A 15 20.29 10.33 4.81
CA GLN A 15 21.01 9.34 4.03
C GLN A 15 20.14 8.84 2.86
N PRO A 16 20.69 8.73 1.63
CA PRO A 16 19.91 8.29 0.47
C PRO A 16 19.36 6.87 0.61
N GLU A 17 18.12 6.65 0.17
CA GLU A 17 17.50 5.32 0.15
C GLU A 17 18.26 4.32 -0.75
N ALA A 18 19.04 4.82 -1.72
CA ALA A 18 19.93 4.00 -2.55
C ALA A 18 20.97 3.21 -1.74
N GLU A 19 21.29 3.63 -0.51
CA GLU A 19 22.23 2.92 0.36
C GLU A 19 21.56 1.78 1.17
N LEU A 20 20.23 1.65 1.08
CA LEU A 20 19.46 0.72 1.89
C LEU A 20 19.88 -0.74 1.68
N SER A 21 20.13 -1.17 0.43
CA SER A 21 20.57 -2.54 0.10
C SER A 21 21.88 -2.88 0.80
N ARG A 22 22.86 -1.97 0.74
CA ARG A 22 24.16 -2.09 1.42
C ARG A 22 24.02 -2.18 2.93
N VAL A 23 23.14 -1.37 3.51
CA VAL A 23 22.84 -1.40 4.97
C VAL A 23 22.18 -2.72 5.36
N VAL A 24 21.26 -3.23 4.55
CA VAL A 24 20.64 -4.55 4.76
C VAL A 24 21.69 -5.65 4.69
N ALA A 25 22.57 -5.63 3.68
CA ALA A 25 23.64 -6.61 3.53
C ALA A 25 24.57 -6.62 4.76
N ALA A 26 25.02 -5.45 5.20
CA ALA A 26 25.87 -5.31 6.38
C ALA A 26 25.21 -5.83 7.67
N ARG A 27 23.90 -5.59 7.84
CA ARG A 27 23.19 -5.98 9.07
C ARG A 27 22.77 -7.43 9.10
N THR A 28 22.51 -8.03 7.94
CA THR A 28 22.09 -9.43 7.81
C THR A 28 23.27 -10.38 7.62
N GLY A 29 24.41 -9.86 7.17
CA GLY A 29 25.57 -10.65 6.76
C GLY A 29 25.35 -11.44 5.47
N ILE A 30 24.35 -11.08 4.67
CA ILE A 30 24.11 -11.62 3.33
C ILE A 30 24.72 -10.64 2.34
N ALA A 31 25.56 -11.10 1.41
CA ALA A 31 26.20 -10.20 0.47
C ALA A 31 25.15 -9.60 -0.48
N GLU A 32 25.33 -8.33 -0.86
CA GLU A 32 24.41 -7.65 -1.79
C GLU A 32 24.35 -8.37 -3.16
N ALA A 33 25.44 -9.03 -3.58
CA ALA A 33 25.49 -9.85 -4.79
C ALA A 33 24.58 -11.10 -4.74
N ASP A 34 24.20 -11.56 -3.53
CA ASP A 34 23.30 -12.69 -3.34
C ASP A 34 21.82 -12.27 -3.38
N PHE A 35 21.55 -10.97 -3.53
CA PHE A 35 20.19 -10.43 -3.60
C PHE A 35 19.62 -10.67 -5.00
N ARG A 36 18.76 -11.68 -5.15
CA ARG A 36 18.07 -11.98 -6.41
C ARG A 36 16.92 -11.02 -6.69
N ALA A 37 16.29 -10.52 -5.63
CA ALA A 37 15.30 -9.45 -5.68
C ALA A 37 15.27 -8.71 -4.34
N PHE A 38 14.96 -7.42 -4.39
CA PHE A 38 14.92 -6.56 -3.22
C PHE A 38 13.72 -5.62 -3.33
N ARG A 39 12.84 -5.60 -2.32
CA ARG A 39 11.64 -4.75 -2.32
C ARG A 39 11.36 -4.19 -0.94
N ILE A 40 11.02 -2.91 -0.86
CA ILE A 40 10.55 -2.29 0.38
C ILE A 40 9.10 -2.71 0.63
N LEU A 41 8.81 -3.34 1.78
CA LEU A 41 7.45 -3.62 2.24
C LEU A 41 6.85 -2.44 2.97
N ARG A 42 7.65 -1.79 3.82
CA ARG A 42 7.22 -0.69 4.66
C ARG A 42 8.37 0.27 4.87
N LYS A 43 8.06 1.57 4.83
CA LYS A 43 8.92 2.67 5.25
C LYS A 43 8.14 3.52 6.23
N SER A 44 8.68 3.77 7.42
CA SER A 44 8.06 4.64 8.42
C SER A 44 9.09 5.57 9.04
N LEU A 45 8.68 6.77 9.41
CA LEU A 45 9.54 7.73 10.11
C LEU A 45 9.46 7.51 11.62
N ASP A 46 10.61 7.25 12.24
CA ASP A 46 10.79 7.31 13.70
C ASP A 46 11.22 8.73 14.05
N ALA A 47 10.27 9.52 14.55
CA ALA A 47 10.44 10.92 14.92
C ALA A 47 10.45 11.15 16.44
N ARG A 48 10.62 10.09 17.24
CA ARG A 48 10.59 10.20 18.71
C ARG A 48 11.75 11.01 19.29
N GLN A 49 12.86 11.07 18.58
CA GLN A 49 14.03 11.89 18.91
C GLN A 49 14.20 12.94 17.80
N ARG A 50 13.96 14.21 18.14
CA ARG A 50 13.90 15.32 17.17
C ARG A 50 15.22 15.55 16.43
N ASP A 51 16.33 15.29 17.11
CA ASP A 51 17.71 15.40 16.61
C ASP A 51 18.20 14.14 15.87
N ARG A 52 17.47 13.02 16.00
CA ARG A 52 17.83 11.73 15.42
C ARG A 52 16.66 11.10 14.66
N LEU A 53 16.15 11.84 13.68
CA LEU A 53 15.12 11.34 12.78
C LEU A 53 15.67 10.18 11.93
N GLN A 54 14.95 9.07 11.92
CA GLN A 54 15.33 7.88 11.16
C GLN A 54 14.14 7.30 10.41
N PHE A 55 14.35 6.86 9.18
CA PHE A 55 13.45 5.92 8.53
C PHE A 55 13.72 4.51 9.05
N VAL A 56 12.64 3.80 9.33
CA VAL A 56 12.62 2.38 9.67
C VAL A 56 11.99 1.64 8.51
N TYR A 57 12.73 0.67 7.96
CA TYR A 57 12.33 -0.14 6.82
C TYR A 57 12.05 -1.58 7.24
N SER A 58 11.05 -2.15 6.59
CA SER A 58 10.92 -3.59 6.41
C SER A 58 11.04 -3.88 4.93
N VAL A 59 11.91 -4.82 4.56
CA VAL A 59 12.19 -5.20 3.17
C VAL A 59 11.95 -6.69 2.98
N VAL A 60 11.66 -7.08 1.74
CA VAL A 60 11.73 -8.47 1.29
C VAL A 60 12.95 -8.65 0.42
N LEU A 61 13.71 -9.69 0.74
CA LEU A 61 14.89 -10.11 0.02
C LEU A 61 14.67 -11.52 -0.52
N SER A 62 14.92 -11.73 -1.81
CA SER A 62 15.01 -13.07 -2.40
C SER A 62 16.47 -13.53 -2.47
N VAL A 63 16.77 -14.71 -1.94
CA VAL A 63 18.10 -15.34 -1.96
C VAL A 63 18.01 -16.81 -2.41
N ASP A 64 19.13 -17.39 -2.84
CA ASP A 64 19.15 -18.80 -3.25
C ASP A 64 19.14 -19.74 -2.04
N THR A 65 19.94 -19.43 -1.02
CA THR A 65 20.04 -20.21 0.21
C THR A 65 20.01 -19.31 1.44
N TRP A 66 19.46 -19.83 2.54
CA TRP A 66 19.46 -19.17 3.83
C TRP A 66 19.41 -20.21 4.94
N ASN A 67 20.10 -19.95 6.05
CA ASN A 67 20.06 -20.80 7.23
C ASN A 67 18.95 -20.31 8.17
N PRO A 68 17.87 -21.09 8.40
CA PRO A 68 16.76 -20.65 9.24
C PRO A 68 17.10 -20.35 10.70
N ARG A 69 18.24 -20.85 11.18
CA ARG A 69 18.75 -20.53 12.52
C ARG A 69 19.26 -19.08 12.62
N ARG A 70 19.53 -18.39 11.50
CA ARG A 70 19.91 -16.97 11.45
C ARG A 70 18.66 -16.08 11.42
N SER A 71 17.97 -16.00 12.55
CA SER A 71 16.76 -15.17 12.70
C SER A 71 17.04 -13.72 13.14
N ARG A 72 18.30 -13.39 13.46
CA ARG A 72 18.71 -12.05 13.89
C ARG A 72 19.92 -11.56 13.12
N GLY A 73 19.90 -10.28 12.79
CA GLY A 73 21.03 -9.50 12.33
C GLY A 73 21.59 -8.61 13.44
N SER A 74 22.52 -7.73 13.07
CA SER A 74 23.03 -6.69 13.98
C SER A 74 21.99 -5.58 14.21
N GLU A 75 22.21 -4.76 15.25
CA GLU A 75 21.37 -3.59 15.57
C GLU A 75 19.86 -3.88 15.71
N GLY A 76 19.51 -5.06 16.20
CA GLY A 76 18.11 -5.45 16.44
C GLY A 76 17.33 -5.77 15.16
N VAL A 77 18.02 -6.03 14.05
CA VAL A 77 17.40 -6.53 12.81
C VAL A 77 16.86 -7.94 13.00
N THR A 78 15.64 -8.15 12.54
CA THR A 78 15.01 -9.48 12.52
C THR A 78 14.97 -9.99 11.08
N ILE A 79 15.27 -11.27 10.89
CA ILE A 79 15.25 -11.96 9.61
C ILE A 79 14.32 -13.16 9.76
N GLU A 80 13.32 -13.27 8.89
CA GLU A 80 12.39 -14.40 8.91
C GLU A 80 12.02 -14.81 7.49
N ALA A 81 11.68 -16.09 7.31
CA ALA A 81 11.09 -16.53 6.06
C ALA A 81 9.80 -15.74 5.81
N TRP A 82 9.62 -15.30 4.57
CA TRP A 82 8.47 -14.54 4.15
C TRP A 82 7.84 -15.21 2.95
N GLU A 83 6.53 -15.29 2.99
CA GLU A 83 5.73 -15.66 1.84
C GLU A 83 4.74 -14.54 1.64
N ALA A 84 4.62 -14.08 0.39
CA ALA A 84 3.58 -13.13 0.03
C ALA A 84 2.25 -13.81 0.31
N GLN A 85 1.42 -13.24 1.19
CA GLN A 85 0.04 -13.69 1.27
C GLN A 85 -0.60 -13.42 -0.09
N PRO A 86 -1.03 -14.46 -0.81
CA PRO A 86 -1.73 -14.25 -2.06
C PRO A 86 -3.01 -13.49 -1.75
N PHE A 87 -3.38 -12.59 -2.65
CA PHE A 87 -4.70 -12.02 -2.59
C PHE A 87 -5.72 -13.13 -2.90
N GLU A 88 -6.54 -13.46 -1.92
CA GLU A 88 -7.60 -14.46 -2.08
C GLU A 88 -8.74 -13.87 -2.90
N ASP A 89 -8.75 -14.24 -4.17
CA ASP A 89 -9.77 -13.84 -5.12
C ASP A 89 -11.07 -14.61 -4.87
N ALA A 90 -12.20 -13.92 -4.81
CA ALA A 90 -13.49 -14.58 -4.67
C ALA A 90 -13.85 -15.38 -5.93
N THR A 91 -14.15 -16.66 -5.76
CA THR A 91 -14.65 -17.51 -6.85
C THR A 91 -16.00 -16.98 -7.36
N PRO A 92 -16.16 -16.74 -8.68
CA PRO A 92 -17.45 -16.38 -9.26
C PRO A 92 -18.53 -17.41 -8.97
N GLY A 93 -19.78 -16.95 -8.86
CA GLY A 93 -20.94 -17.84 -8.81
C GLY A 93 -21.10 -18.67 -10.10
N THR A 94 -21.84 -19.78 -10.00
CA THR A 94 -22.02 -20.74 -11.11
C THR A 94 -23.13 -20.37 -12.09
N SER A 95 -24.00 -19.42 -11.73
CA SER A 95 -25.14 -19.00 -12.54
C SER A 95 -24.97 -17.58 -13.06
N PRO A 96 -25.37 -17.28 -14.31
CA PRO A 96 -25.38 -15.91 -14.82
C PRO A 96 -26.26 -14.99 -13.97
N MET A 97 -25.78 -13.77 -13.70
CA MET A 97 -26.62 -12.75 -13.08
C MET A 97 -27.62 -12.20 -14.10
N PRO A 98 -28.93 -12.21 -13.81
CA PRO A 98 -29.94 -11.69 -14.74
C PRO A 98 -29.89 -10.16 -14.88
N GLN A 99 -29.28 -9.47 -13.90
CA GLN A 99 -29.19 -8.02 -13.84
C GLN A 99 -27.76 -7.59 -13.49
N ARG A 100 -27.40 -6.37 -13.89
CA ARG A 100 -26.10 -5.76 -13.54
C ARG A 100 -26.08 -5.42 -12.05
N PRO A 101 -24.98 -5.68 -11.32
CA PRO A 101 -24.86 -5.25 -9.93
C PRO A 101 -24.80 -3.71 -9.86
N VAL A 102 -25.41 -3.15 -8.82
CA VAL A 102 -25.42 -1.71 -8.55
C VAL A 102 -24.56 -1.41 -7.33
N VAL A 103 -23.64 -0.47 -7.46
CA VAL A 103 -22.81 0.07 -6.40
C VAL A 103 -23.26 1.50 -6.14
N VAL A 104 -23.64 1.80 -4.90
CA VAL A 104 -24.08 3.13 -4.49
C VAL A 104 -22.95 3.82 -3.72
N GLY A 105 -22.50 4.95 -4.25
CA GLY A 105 -21.35 5.72 -3.80
C GLY A 105 -20.12 5.47 -4.69
N SER A 106 -19.45 6.56 -5.10
CA SER A 106 -18.15 6.52 -5.79
C SER A 106 -16.97 6.88 -4.89
N GLY A 107 -17.12 6.70 -3.58
CA GLY A 107 -15.99 6.74 -2.65
C GLY A 107 -15.03 5.54 -2.85
N PRO A 108 -13.93 5.45 -2.08
CA PRO A 108 -12.90 4.41 -2.26
C PRO A 108 -13.45 2.98 -2.24
N ALA A 109 -14.40 2.68 -1.36
CA ALA A 109 -15.02 1.35 -1.28
C ALA A 109 -15.86 1.03 -2.53
N GLY A 110 -16.65 2.00 -3.01
CA GLY A 110 -17.49 1.82 -4.19
C GLY A 110 -16.68 1.73 -5.48
N LEU A 111 -15.65 2.55 -5.63
CA LEU A 111 -14.72 2.47 -6.77
C LEU A 111 -13.98 1.14 -6.80
N LEU A 112 -13.49 0.66 -5.65
CA LEU A 112 -12.81 -0.63 -5.57
C LEU A 112 -13.76 -1.79 -5.92
N ALA A 113 -14.99 -1.78 -5.37
CA ALA A 113 -16.01 -2.78 -5.68
C ALA A 113 -16.38 -2.75 -7.18
N GLY A 114 -16.63 -1.56 -7.74
CA GLY A 114 -16.95 -1.38 -9.15
C GLY A 114 -15.81 -1.81 -10.08
N TYR A 115 -14.58 -1.44 -9.76
CA TYR A 115 -13.39 -1.89 -10.51
C TYR A 115 -13.28 -3.42 -10.51
N TYR A 116 -13.42 -4.05 -9.35
CA TYR A 116 -13.30 -5.50 -9.22
C TYR A 116 -14.40 -6.26 -9.96
N LEU A 117 -15.65 -5.82 -9.80
CA LEU A 117 -16.79 -6.37 -10.53
C LEU A 117 -16.62 -6.21 -12.05
N ALA A 118 -16.07 -5.07 -12.51
CA ALA A 118 -15.79 -4.83 -13.91
C ALA A 118 -14.69 -5.75 -14.46
N LEU A 119 -13.58 -5.93 -13.73
CA LEU A 119 -12.51 -6.88 -14.08
C LEU A 119 -13.04 -8.32 -14.25
N LYS A 120 -14.04 -8.67 -13.45
CA LYS A 120 -14.70 -9.98 -13.47
C LYS A 120 -15.85 -10.08 -14.49
N GLY A 121 -16.10 -9.04 -15.29
CA GLY A 121 -17.09 -9.05 -16.36
C GLY A 121 -18.53 -8.81 -15.92
N TYR A 122 -18.78 -8.46 -14.66
CA TYR A 122 -20.14 -8.25 -14.13
C TYR A 122 -20.81 -6.95 -14.59
N ARG A 123 -20.08 -6.06 -15.27
CA ARG A 123 -20.60 -4.79 -15.82
C ARG A 123 -21.35 -3.95 -14.76
N PRO A 124 -20.74 -3.59 -13.63
CA PRO A 124 -21.44 -2.86 -12.57
C PRO A 124 -21.99 -1.50 -13.05
N LEU A 125 -23.01 -1.01 -12.35
CA LEU A 125 -23.48 0.38 -12.41
C LEU A 125 -23.07 1.07 -11.12
N ILE A 126 -22.38 2.20 -11.21
CA ILE A 126 -22.00 3.01 -10.05
C ILE A 126 -22.90 4.25 -10.04
N LEU A 127 -23.52 4.53 -8.90
CA LEU A 127 -24.38 5.69 -8.69
C LEU A 127 -23.76 6.55 -7.59
N GLU A 128 -23.40 7.79 -7.91
CA GLU A 128 -22.97 8.80 -6.94
C GLU A 128 -23.99 9.93 -6.92
N ARG A 129 -24.28 10.45 -5.71
CA ARG A 129 -25.24 11.54 -5.54
C ARG A 129 -24.63 12.90 -5.83
N GLY A 130 -23.35 13.08 -5.48
CA GLY A 130 -22.64 14.31 -5.74
C GLY A 130 -22.11 14.40 -7.16
N GLN A 131 -21.42 15.50 -7.45
CA GLN A 131 -20.90 15.77 -8.79
C GLN A 131 -19.52 15.13 -8.99
N CYS A 132 -19.08 15.08 -10.24
CA CYS A 132 -17.73 14.66 -10.56
C CYS A 132 -16.69 15.64 -10.00
N VAL A 133 -15.46 15.18 -9.75
CA VAL A 133 -14.37 15.97 -9.16
C VAL A 133 -14.21 17.36 -9.82
N ARG A 134 -14.31 17.40 -11.15
CA ARG A 134 -14.13 18.64 -11.93
C ARG A 134 -15.12 19.74 -11.54
N ASP A 135 -16.36 19.36 -11.25
CA ASP A 135 -17.44 20.30 -10.92
C ASP A 135 -17.57 20.49 -9.40
N ARG A 136 -17.22 19.47 -8.62
CA ARG A 136 -17.19 19.51 -7.15
C ARG A 136 -16.12 20.45 -6.59
N VAL A 137 -14.91 20.47 -7.16
CA VAL A 137 -13.82 21.32 -6.64
C VAL A 137 -14.19 22.82 -6.65
N PRO A 138 -14.72 23.39 -7.75
CA PRO A 138 -15.26 24.75 -7.74
C PRO A 138 -16.36 24.98 -6.70
N ALA A 139 -17.31 24.05 -6.56
CA ALA A 139 -18.41 24.17 -5.59
C ALA A 139 -17.91 24.21 -4.14
N ILE A 140 -16.93 23.35 -3.79
CA ILE A 140 -16.28 23.37 -2.47
C ILE A 140 -15.59 24.72 -2.23
N ARG A 141 -14.85 25.24 -3.21
CA ARG A 141 -14.18 26.56 -3.07
C ARG A 141 -15.17 27.70 -2.87
N GLN A 142 -16.31 27.65 -3.55
CA GLN A 142 -17.36 28.65 -3.38
C GLN A 142 -17.95 28.58 -1.97
N PHE A 143 -18.19 27.37 -1.45
CA PHE A 143 -18.61 27.17 -0.07
C PHE A 143 -17.58 27.70 0.94
N ASP A 144 -16.29 27.38 0.75
CA ASP A 144 -15.20 27.87 1.62
C ASP A 144 -15.08 29.40 1.62
N ALA A 145 -15.43 30.06 0.50
CA ALA A 145 -15.47 31.51 0.38
C ALA A 145 -16.71 32.16 1.03
N GLY A 146 -17.54 31.39 1.75
CA GLY A 146 -18.76 31.86 2.40
C GLY A 146 -20.02 31.72 1.54
N GLY A 147 -19.95 30.96 0.44
CA GLY A 147 -21.11 30.62 -0.38
C GLY A 147 -22.10 29.69 0.33
N ALA A 148 -23.26 29.47 -0.30
CA ALA A 148 -24.30 28.60 0.25
C ALA A 148 -23.84 27.13 0.34
N HIS A 149 -24.34 26.42 1.33
CA HIS A 149 -24.11 24.98 1.48
C HIS A 149 -24.98 24.19 0.49
N ASP A 150 -24.36 23.32 -0.29
CA ASP A 150 -25.05 22.34 -1.14
C ASP A 150 -25.13 20.97 -0.40
N PRO A 151 -26.35 20.49 -0.06
CA PRO A 151 -26.53 19.24 0.68
C PRO A 151 -26.17 17.99 -0.14
N GLU A 152 -26.11 18.08 -1.47
CA GLU A 152 -25.85 16.94 -2.35
C GLU A 152 -24.44 16.97 -2.96
N ASN A 153 -23.72 18.09 -2.92
CA ASN A 153 -22.38 18.23 -3.49
C ASN A 153 -21.42 18.97 -2.55
N ASN A 154 -20.68 18.23 -1.71
CA ASN A 154 -19.92 18.80 -0.59
C ASN A 154 -18.70 17.94 -0.22
N TYR A 155 -18.11 18.16 0.96
CA TYR A 155 -16.96 17.38 1.44
C TYR A 155 -17.23 15.89 1.60
N LEU A 156 -18.49 15.50 1.81
CA LEU A 156 -18.88 14.10 2.03
C LEU A 156 -19.39 13.43 0.75
N PHE A 157 -19.97 14.21 -0.17
CA PHE A 157 -20.65 13.70 -1.36
C PHE A 157 -20.04 14.20 -2.66
N GLY A 158 -19.95 13.31 -3.64
CA GLY A 158 -19.27 13.51 -4.92
C GLY A 158 -18.00 12.70 -5.05
N GLU A 159 -17.48 12.66 -6.27
CA GLU A 159 -16.22 11.99 -6.61
C GLU A 159 -15.02 12.84 -6.21
#